data_AF-A0A258L8H5-F1
#
_entry.id   AF-A0A258L8H5-F1
#
_cell.length_a   1.000
_cell.length_b   1.000
_cell.length_c   1.000
_cell.angle_alpha   90.00
_cell.angle_beta   90.00
_cell.angle_gamma   90.00
#
_symmetry.space_group_name_H-M   'P 1'
#
loop_
_entity.id
_entity.type
_entity.pdbx_description
1 polymer ?
#
loop_
_entity_poly.entity_id
_entity_poly.type
_entity_poly.pdbx_seq_one_letter_code
_entity_poly.pdbx_strand_id
1 'polypeptide(L)'
;MIETSLCPCGSGLRQIKCCALDLSTLSPASATAALTPMLAQAETLLNAGDITAAKALLQQFLELAPGREDALVLYHNLLRSQNNMPAAEVVIRRVVTLNPNNFWATNELTLMLINRG
;
A
#
# COMPACT_ATOMS: atom_id res chain seq x y z
N MET A 1 25.51 -2.63 2.75
CA MET A 1 24.60 -3.63 3.34
C MET A 1 23.21 -3.32 2.80
N ILE A 2 22.65 -4.18 1.95
CA ILE A 2 21.32 -3.94 1.38
C ILE A 2 20.31 -4.26 2.48
N GLU A 3 19.59 -3.24 2.96
CA GLU A 3 18.53 -3.37 3.95
C GLU A 3 17.40 -4.27 3.42
N THR A 4 17.54 -5.57 3.68
CA THR A 4 16.52 -6.59 3.45
C THR A 4 15.52 -6.69 4.61
N SER A 5 15.63 -5.80 5.60
CA SER A 5 14.72 -5.72 6.75
C SER A 5 13.30 -5.36 6.31
N LEU A 6 12.32 -6.01 6.94
CA LEU A 6 10.92 -5.60 6.86
C LEU A 6 10.73 -4.23 7.53
N CYS A 7 9.82 -3.39 7.03
CA CYS A 7 9.60 -2.09 7.65
C CYS A 7 9.01 -2.26 9.06
N PRO A 8 9.54 -1.53 10.06
CA PRO A 8 8.98 -1.52 11.42
C PRO A 8 7.54 -1.02 11.54
N CYS A 9 6.96 -0.39 10.50
CA CYS A 9 5.55 0.02 10.54
C CYS A 9 4.57 -1.17 10.53
N GLY A 10 5.05 -2.39 10.32
CA GLY A 10 4.20 -3.59 10.31
C GLY A 10 3.48 -3.82 8.97
N SER A 11 3.86 -3.11 7.91
CA SER A 11 3.33 -3.32 6.56
C SER A 11 3.80 -4.63 5.94
N GLY A 12 4.80 -5.32 6.50
CA GLY A 12 5.37 -6.53 5.91
C GLY A 12 6.04 -6.33 4.54
N LEU A 13 6.20 -5.08 4.09
CA LEU A 13 7.04 -4.70 2.97
C LEU A 13 8.47 -4.47 3.47
N ARG A 14 9.46 -4.58 2.58
CA ARG A 14 10.84 -4.20 2.87
C ARG A 14 10.92 -2.70 3.16
N GLN A 15 11.81 -2.32 4.06
CA GLN A 15 12.00 -0.93 4.47
C GLN A 15 12.21 0.01 3.27
N ILE A 16 13.06 -0.40 2.32
CA ILE A 16 13.35 0.34 1.08
C ILE A 16 12.16 0.47 0.11
N LYS A 17 11.12 -0.37 0.25
CA LYS A 17 9.87 -0.29 -0.54
C LYS A 17 8.71 0.29 0.27
N CYS A 18 8.94 0.55 1.55
CA CYS A 18 7.95 1.06 2.48
C CYS A 18 8.37 2.43 3.02
N CYS A 19 8.87 2.47 4.26
CA CYS A 19 9.05 3.71 5.00
C CYS A 19 10.33 4.47 4.61
N ALA A 20 11.32 3.77 4.05
CA ALA A 20 12.54 4.37 3.50
C ALA A 20 12.47 4.53 1.97
N LEU A 21 11.30 4.34 1.37
CA LEU A 21 11.12 4.55 -0.06
C LEU A 21 11.16 6.05 -0.37
N ASP A 22 12.04 6.43 -1.28
CA ASP A 22 12.00 7.75 -1.91
C ASP A 22 11.00 7.76 -3.06
N LEU A 23 9.84 8.40 -2.84
CA LEU A 23 8.77 8.49 -3.83
C LEU A 23 9.16 9.28 -5.08
N SER A 24 10.15 10.16 -5.00
CA SER A 24 10.62 10.94 -6.15
C SER A 24 11.34 10.07 -7.20
N THR A 25 11.80 8.88 -6.80
CA THR A 25 12.53 7.94 -7.67
C THR A 25 11.62 6.94 -8.39
N LEU A 26 10.30 7.04 -8.20
CA LEU A 26 9.35 6.10 -8.74
C LEU A 26 9.22 6.21 -10.26
N SER A 27 9.21 5.06 -10.92
CA SER A 27 8.84 4.98 -12.33
C SER A 27 7.36 5.34 -12.52
N PRO A 28 6.98 5.88 -13.70
CA PRO A 28 5.59 6.20 -14.00
C PRO A 28 4.66 4.99 -13.84
N ALA A 29 3.39 5.23 -13.50
CA ALA A 29 2.40 4.16 -13.31
C ALA A 29 2.28 3.23 -14.53
N SER A 30 2.45 3.77 -15.75
CA SER A 30 2.45 3.01 -17.00
C SER A 30 3.51 1.90 -17.06
N ALA A 31 4.66 2.08 -16.40
CA ALA A 31 5.72 1.06 -16.34
C ALA A 31 5.29 -0.22 -15.61
N THR A 32 4.23 -0.13 -14.81
CA THR A 32 3.71 -1.25 -14.00
C THR A 32 2.41 -1.82 -14.57
N ALA A 33 1.99 -1.39 -15.76
CA ALA A 33 0.75 -1.85 -16.40
C ALA A 33 0.73 -3.38 -16.61
N ALA A 34 1.90 -4.00 -16.85
CA ALA A 34 2.04 -5.45 -16.98
C ALA A 34 1.64 -6.23 -15.72
N LEU A 35 1.61 -5.59 -14.55
CA LEU A 35 1.24 -6.21 -13.28
C LEU A 35 -0.27 -6.18 -13.03
N THR A 36 -1.06 -5.47 -13.82
CA THR A 36 -2.53 -5.39 -13.70
C THR A 36 -3.24 -6.74 -13.46
N PRO A 37 -2.93 -7.85 -14.16
CA PRO A 37 -3.56 -9.14 -13.87
C PRO A 37 -3.27 -9.66 -12.45
N MET A 38 -2.07 -9.40 -11.92
CA MET A 38 -1.70 -9.76 -10.55
C MET A 38 -2.54 -8.96 -9.53
N LEU A 39 -2.83 -7.69 -9.81
CA LEU A 39 -3.69 -6.88 -8.96
C LEU A 39 -5.15 -7.38 -8.98
N ALA A 40 -5.68 -7.68 -10.16
CA ALA A 40 -7.03 -8.23 -10.30
C ALA A 40 -7.19 -9.59 -9.58
N GLN A 41 -6.14 -10.41 -9.58
CA GLN A 41 -6.12 -11.64 -8.79
C GLN A 41 -6.18 -11.35 -7.28
N ALA A 42 -5.46 -10.33 -6.80
CA ALA A 42 -5.52 -9.93 -5.39
C ALA A 42 -6.93 -9.47 -4.98
N GLU A 43 -7.61 -8.68 -5.82
CA GLU A 43 -9.01 -8.29 -5.62
C GLU A 43 -9.94 -9.50 -5.57
N THR A 44 -9.74 -10.47 -6.47
CA THR A 44 -10.53 -11.71 -6.48
C THR A 44 -10.37 -12.50 -5.18
N LEU A 45 -9.14 -12.60 -4.66
CA LEU A 45 -8.86 -13.25 -3.38
C LEU A 45 -9.51 -12.51 -2.20
N LEU A 46 -9.48 -11.17 -2.20
CA LEU A 46 -10.18 -10.36 -1.19
C LEU A 46 -11.69 -10.62 -1.22
N ASN A 47 -12.29 -10.64 -2.41
CA ASN A 47 -13.71 -10.91 -2.59
C ASN A 47 -14.10 -12.35 -2.19
N ALA A 48 -13.18 -13.30 -2.35
CA ALA A 48 -13.33 -14.68 -1.90
C ALA A 48 -13.12 -14.84 -0.38
N GLY A 49 -12.69 -13.79 0.34
CA GLY A 49 -12.40 -13.82 1.77
C GLY A 49 -11.03 -14.45 2.12
N ASP A 50 -10.19 -14.78 1.13
CA ASP A 50 -8.83 -15.26 1.38
C ASP A 50 -7.88 -14.08 1.64
N ILE A 51 -8.06 -13.49 2.82
CA ILE A 51 -7.32 -12.33 3.30
C ILE A 51 -5.81 -12.61 3.35
N THR A 52 -5.41 -13.84 3.66
CA THR A 52 -3.99 -14.20 3.80
C THR A 52 -3.30 -14.24 2.44
N ALA A 53 -3.89 -14.95 1.46
CA ALA A 53 -3.34 -15.00 0.11
C ALA A 53 -3.37 -13.63 -0.57
N ALA A 54 -4.47 -12.88 -0.41
CA ALA A 54 -4.58 -11.51 -0.91
C ALA A 54 -3.50 -10.60 -0.35
N LYS A 55 -3.24 -10.67 0.97
CA LYS A 55 -2.18 -9.89 1.63
C LYS A 55 -0.81 -10.20 1.04
N ALA A 56 -0.48 -11.48 0.92
CA ALA A 56 0.81 -11.90 0.38
C ALA A 56 0.98 -11.42 -1.07
N LEU A 57 -0.08 -11.49 -1.88
CA LEU A 57 -0.05 -11.05 -3.28
C LEU A 57 0.10 -9.52 -3.39
N LEU A 58 -0.64 -8.74 -2.58
CA LEU A 58 -0.50 -7.28 -2.54
C LEU A 58 0.88 -6.85 -2.06
N GLN A 59 1.46 -7.55 -1.08
CA GLN A 59 2.83 -7.28 -0.64
C GLN A 59 3.83 -7.51 -1.78
N GLN A 60 3.75 -8.66 -2.46
CA GLN A 60 4.60 -8.94 -3.63
C GLN A 60 4.41 -7.90 -4.74
N PHE A 61 3.17 -7.49 -4.99
CA PHE A 61 2.86 -6.48 -5.99
C PHE A 61 3.52 -5.14 -5.63
N LEU A 62 3.37 -4.68 -4.38
CA LEU A 62 3.92 -3.40 -3.91
C LEU A 62 5.45 -3.43 -3.77
N GLU A 63 6.07 -4.61 -3.68
CA GLU A 63 7.52 -4.75 -3.80
C GLU A 63 8.02 -4.44 -5.22
N LEU A 64 7.22 -4.78 -6.24
CA LEU A 64 7.51 -4.51 -7.65
C LEU A 64 7.07 -3.11 -8.08
N ALA A 65 5.91 -2.68 -7.59
CA ALA A 65 5.24 -1.44 -7.97
C ALA A 65 4.82 -0.63 -6.73
N PRO A 66 5.77 -0.07 -5.97
CA PRO A 66 5.48 0.57 -4.68
C PRO A 66 4.68 1.87 -4.78
N GLY A 67 4.54 2.45 -5.98
CA GLY A 67 3.80 3.68 -6.27
C GLY A 67 2.43 3.48 -6.89
N ARG A 68 1.95 2.23 -7.01
CA ARG A 68 0.66 1.97 -7.67
C ARG A 68 -0.51 2.31 -6.75
N GLU A 69 -1.23 3.36 -7.11
CA GLU A 69 -2.31 3.94 -6.30
C GLU A 69 -3.41 2.92 -5.98
N ASP A 70 -3.93 2.24 -6.99
CA ASP A 70 -4.94 1.18 -6.89
C ASP A 70 -4.54 0.07 -5.89
N ALA A 71 -3.31 -0.43 -6.00
CA ALA A 71 -2.77 -1.42 -5.08
C ALA A 71 -2.58 -0.89 -3.66
N LEU A 72 -2.14 0.37 -3.51
CA LEU A 72 -1.98 1.01 -2.20
C LEU A 72 -3.33 1.20 -1.50
N VAL A 73 -4.39 1.55 -2.24
CA VAL A 73 -5.76 1.68 -1.71
C VAL A 73 -6.27 0.34 -1.19
N LEU A 74 -6.15 -0.74 -1.98
CA LEU A 74 -6.54 -2.08 -1.55
C LEU A 74 -5.76 -2.53 -0.31
N TYR A 75 -4.45 -2.28 -0.32
CA TYR A 75 -3.58 -2.67 0.78
C TYR A 75 -3.89 -1.89 2.06
N HIS A 76 -4.17 -0.59 1.95
CA HIS A 76 -4.65 0.23 3.06
C HIS A 76 -5.92 -0.35 3.68
N ASN A 77 -6.94 -0.67 2.86
CA ASN A 77 -8.21 -1.18 3.35
C ASN A 77 -8.04 -2.53 4.06
N LEU A 78 -7.16 -3.39 3.53
CA LEU A 78 -6.78 -4.65 4.15
C LEU A 78 -6.06 -4.45 5.50
N LEU A 79 -5.14 -3.50 5.60
CA LEU A 79 -4.45 -3.19 6.86
C LEU A 79 -5.42 -2.64 7.91
N ARG A 80 -6.38 -1.81 7.50
CA ARG A 80 -7.45 -1.33 8.38
C ARG A 80 -8.34 -2.46 8.88
N SER A 81 -8.74 -3.39 8.02
CA SER A 81 -9.56 -4.53 8.44
C SER A 81 -8.81 -5.46 9.41
N GLN A 82 -7.48 -5.49 9.33
CA GLN A 82 -6.60 -6.18 10.27
C GLN A 82 -6.25 -5.37 11.52
N ASN A 83 -6.86 -4.19 11.71
CA ASN A 83 -6.59 -3.25 12.80
C ASN A 83 -5.12 -2.79 12.88
N ASN A 84 -4.36 -2.91 11.79
CA ASN A 84 -2.97 -2.48 11.70
C ASN A 84 -2.89 -1.00 11.29
N MET A 85 -3.34 -0.14 12.19
CA MET A 85 -3.41 1.31 11.97
C MET A 85 -2.06 1.96 11.66
N PRO A 86 -0.92 1.59 12.29
CA PRO A 86 0.38 2.18 11.97
C PRO A 86 0.79 1.95 10.51
N ALA A 87 0.62 0.72 10.00
CA ALA A 87 0.92 0.42 8.60
C ALA A 87 -0.08 1.11 7.66
N ALA A 88 -1.37 1.11 8.01
CA ALA A 88 -2.41 1.75 7.21
C ALA A 88 -2.11 3.26 7.02
N GLU A 89 -1.72 3.96 8.09
CA GLU A 89 -1.39 5.39 8.00
C GLU A 89 -0.22 5.65 7.04
N VAL A 90 0.83 4.83 7.11
CA VAL A 90 1.98 4.94 6.19
C VAL A 90 1.55 4.76 4.73
N VAL A 91 0.68 3.79 4.46
CA VAL A 91 0.21 3.48 3.10
C VAL A 91 -0.70 4.58 2.57
N ILE A 92 -1.66 5.09 3.36
CA ILE A 92 -2.58 6.14 2.89
C ILE A 92 -1.86 7.47 2.68
N ARG A 93 -0.87 7.80 3.52
CA ARG A 93 -0.01 8.97 3.31
C ARG A 93 0.72 8.91 1.98
N ARG A 94 1.14 7.71 1.57
CA ARG A 94 1.76 7.52 0.25
C ARG A 94 0.77 7.81 -0.87
N VAL A 95 -0.46 7.32 -0.77
CA VAL A 95 -1.52 7.61 -1.75
C VAL A 95 -1.73 9.12 -1.90
N VAL A 96 -1.90 9.84 -0.78
CA VAL A 96 -2.08 11.30 -0.78
C VAL A 96 -0.85 12.03 -1.34
N THR A 97 0.35 11.51 -1.09
CA THR A 97 1.58 12.12 -1.62
C THR A 97 1.70 11.95 -3.14
N LEU A 98 1.31 10.79 -3.67
CA LEU A 98 1.37 10.48 -5.11
C LEU A 98 0.23 11.16 -5.88
N ASN A 99 -0.96 11.22 -5.26
CA ASN A 99 -2.14 11.84 -5.84
C ASN A 99 -2.86 12.69 -4.78
N PRO A 100 -2.43 13.96 -4.59
CA PRO A 100 -3.04 14.87 -3.62
C PRO A 100 -4.52 15.16 -3.90
N ASN A 101 -4.97 14.97 -5.14
CA ASN A 101 -6.34 15.20 -5.57
C ASN A 101 -7.26 13.99 -5.33
N ASN A 102 -6.74 12.87 -4.82
CA ASN A 102 -7.58 11.75 -4.41
C ASN A 102 -8.37 12.13 -3.15
N PHE A 103 -9.61 12.59 -3.35
CA PHE A 103 -10.50 13.01 -2.28
C PHE A 103 -10.69 11.93 -1.21
N TRP A 104 -10.89 10.67 -1.63
CA TRP A 104 -11.09 9.56 -0.70
C TRP A 104 -9.87 9.38 0.21
N ALA A 105 -8.67 9.36 -0.35
CA ALA A 105 -7.44 9.14 0.43
C ALA A 105 -7.13 10.30 1.37
N THR A 106 -7.34 11.53 0.91
CA THR A 106 -7.13 12.73 1.73
C THR A 106 -8.13 12.80 2.88
N ASN A 107 -9.41 12.48 2.63
CA ASN A 107 -10.43 12.41 3.67
C ASN A 107 -10.13 11.29 4.68
N GLU A 108 -9.74 10.12 4.19
CA GLU A 108 -9.39 8.96 5.02
C GLU A 108 -8.20 9.27 5.94
N LEU A 109 -7.11 9.85 5.41
CA LEU A 109 -5.97 10.27 6.22
C LEU A 109 -6.39 11.32 7.27
N THR A 110 -7.27 12.26 6.90
CA THR A 110 -7.78 13.26 7.84
C THR A 110 -8.51 12.61 9.02
N LEU A 111 -9.41 11.66 8.74
CA LEU A 111 -10.14 10.91 9.77
C LEU A 111 -9.19 10.11 10.68
N MET A 112 -8.18 9.46 10.10
CA MET A 112 -7.17 8.72 10.88
C MET A 112 -6.39 9.64 11.82
N LEU A 113 -6.04 10.85 11.39
CA LEU A 113 -5.29 11.80 12.20
C LEU A 113 -6.13 12.44 13.30
N ILE A 114 -7.40 12.72 13.03
CA ILE A 114 -8.34 13.20 14.05
C ILE A 114 -8.50 12.14 15.16
N ASN A 115 -8.68 10.88 14.80
CA ASN A 115 -8.85 9.78 15.77
C ASN A 115 -7.58 9.45 16.58
N ARG A 116 -6.43 10.04 16.24
CA ARG A 116 -5.14 9.86 16.92
C ARG A 116 -4.89 10.90 18.02
N GLY A 117 -5.62 12.01 18.02
CA GLY A 117 -5.55 13.10 19.01
C GLY A 117 -6.65 12.99 20.04
#